data_AF-A0A7U5DSG1-F1
#
_entry.id   AF-A0A7U5DSG1-F1
#
_cell.length_a   1.000
_cell.length_b   1.000
_cell.length_c   1.000
_cell.angle_alpha   90.00
_cell.angle_beta   90.00
_cell.angle_gamma   90.00
#
_symmetry.space_group_name_H-M   'P 1'
#
loop_
_entity.id
_entity.type
_entity.pdbx_description
1 polymer ?
#
loop_
_entity_poly.entity_id
_entity_poly.type
_entity_poly.pdbx_seq_one_letter_code
_entity_poly.pdbx_strand_id
1 'polypeptide(L)'
;MQKKRLNRFLNETETHLRFYVLYLSYMDSQKEHSDFRDLALFNYQELQHRFIEVLSFNLKINVTALEKGELSVEQERRLDRLLNRLHEESVDNLLTSEFTSWLKNDREKYFFHSMLKAMVIAKVNLVRRPDDTKTIGEILWPQLKDKQYLEGIEKRKQSAKKRAFENISEGIRKANEEAERIFQEREDRREKRKQEEFDNIRLDSTLEAVKLVCRLCPTIDKDSHIIIINYLTYHCISGDIDLITVQELLLRIRSMYIKACAHVSLSWDILKTENDKLIDKTYERLQSQYQIYNLFYPAEDTCTKKKCIVTTLDLLFTTSANFPHRLKLLTDKFSLDKANSEDFQIALNQKQWDMLVELANGDTKPKINRTINKLLKDAYKDRFSNKT
;
A
#
# COMPACT_ATOMS: atom_id res chain seq x y z
N MET A 1 -17.96 -37.47 -25.40
CA MET A 1 -18.50 -36.12 -25.10
C MET A 1 -17.70 -35.44 -23.98
N GLN A 2 -17.27 -36.17 -22.96
CA GLN A 2 -16.60 -35.63 -21.78
C GLN A 2 -15.18 -35.10 -22.03
N LYS A 3 -14.40 -35.68 -22.95
CA LYS A 3 -13.12 -35.09 -23.36
C LYS A 3 -13.28 -33.67 -23.94
N LYS A 4 -14.33 -33.41 -24.72
CA LYS A 4 -14.66 -32.06 -25.21
C LYS A 4 -15.02 -31.12 -24.06
N ARG A 5 -15.67 -31.64 -23.03
CA ARG A 5 -16.09 -30.87 -21.84
C ARG A 5 -14.91 -30.54 -20.94
N LEU A 6 -14.05 -31.51 -20.61
CA LEU A 6 -12.81 -31.27 -19.87
C LEU A 6 -11.91 -30.26 -20.61
N ASN A 7 -11.78 -30.40 -21.94
CA ASN A 7 -11.08 -29.41 -22.76
C ASN A 7 -11.69 -28.01 -22.68
N ARG A 8 -12.99 -27.87 -22.44
CA ARG A 8 -13.60 -26.56 -22.23
C ARG A 8 -13.08 -25.92 -20.95
N PHE A 9 -13.03 -26.66 -19.85
CA PHE A 9 -12.47 -26.18 -18.58
C PHE A 9 -10.98 -25.84 -18.70
N LEU A 10 -10.20 -26.66 -19.40
CA LEU A 10 -8.79 -26.40 -19.65
C LEU A 10 -8.55 -25.13 -20.45
N ASN A 11 -9.47 -24.79 -21.37
CA ASN A 11 -9.39 -23.60 -22.21
C ASN A 11 -10.12 -22.39 -21.62
N GLU A 12 -10.55 -22.44 -20.35
CA GLU A 12 -11.09 -21.28 -19.66
C GLU A 12 -10.00 -20.24 -19.36
N THR A 13 -10.41 -19.08 -18.86
CA THR A 13 -9.47 -18.02 -18.46
C THR A 13 -8.55 -18.44 -17.30
N GLU A 14 -7.42 -17.77 -17.16
CA GLU A 14 -6.47 -17.99 -16.04
C GLU A 14 -7.15 -17.87 -14.67
N THR A 15 -8.04 -16.89 -14.50
CA THR A 15 -8.84 -16.68 -13.28
C THR A 15 -9.68 -17.90 -12.92
N HIS A 16 -10.32 -18.54 -13.91
CA HIS A 16 -11.11 -19.74 -13.69
C HIS A 16 -10.22 -20.95 -13.36
N LEU A 17 -9.10 -21.13 -14.07
CA LEU A 17 -8.16 -22.22 -13.78
C LEU A 17 -7.61 -22.13 -12.35
N ARG A 18 -7.22 -20.92 -11.91
CA ARG A 18 -6.78 -20.67 -10.52
C ARG A 18 -7.88 -21.04 -9.52
N PHE A 19 -9.11 -20.62 -9.77
CA PHE A 19 -10.25 -20.98 -8.92
C PHE A 19 -10.49 -22.48 -8.86
N TYR A 20 -10.49 -23.17 -10.00
CA TYR A 20 -10.71 -24.62 -10.02
C TYR A 20 -9.66 -25.36 -9.23
N VAL A 21 -8.39 -24.98 -9.37
CA VAL A 21 -7.30 -25.57 -8.57
C VAL A 21 -7.50 -25.28 -7.07
N LEU A 22 -7.79 -24.04 -6.70
CA LEU A 22 -8.04 -23.66 -5.30
C LEU A 22 -9.22 -24.42 -4.68
N TYR A 23 -10.32 -24.55 -5.42
CA TYR A 23 -11.52 -25.23 -4.95
C TYR A 23 -11.27 -26.74 -4.76
N LEU A 24 -10.61 -27.39 -5.72
CA LEU A 24 -10.26 -28.80 -5.60
C LEU A 24 -9.25 -29.04 -4.46
N SER A 25 -8.31 -28.12 -4.25
CA SER A 25 -7.37 -28.17 -3.12
C SER A 25 -8.06 -27.94 -1.77
N TYR A 26 -9.13 -27.14 -1.72
CA TYR A 26 -9.95 -26.98 -0.52
C TYR A 26 -10.73 -28.26 -0.19
N MET A 27 -11.25 -28.95 -1.20
CA MET A 27 -11.90 -30.25 -1.04
C MET A 27 -10.96 -31.37 -0.57
N ASP A 28 -9.65 -31.20 -0.76
CA ASP A 28 -8.66 -32.17 -0.33
C ASP A 28 -8.44 -32.12 1.18
N SER A 29 -8.93 -33.15 1.87
CA SER A 29 -8.73 -33.34 3.31
C SER A 29 -7.26 -33.42 3.76
N GLN A 30 -6.34 -33.83 2.87
CA GLN A 30 -4.91 -33.95 3.18
C GLN A 30 -4.12 -32.68 2.88
N LYS A 31 -4.72 -31.71 2.19
CA LYS A 31 -4.09 -30.45 1.79
C LYS A 31 -2.78 -30.62 1.00
N GLU A 32 -2.61 -31.74 0.29
CA GLU A 32 -1.37 -32.06 -0.45
C GLU A 32 -1.11 -31.06 -1.60
N HIS A 33 -2.13 -30.28 -1.98
CA HIS A 33 -2.07 -29.30 -3.06
C HIS A 33 -2.49 -27.89 -2.64
N SER A 34 -2.44 -27.57 -1.33
CA SER A 34 -3.08 -26.36 -0.77
C SER A 34 -2.27 -25.06 -0.84
N ASP A 35 -1.16 -24.98 -1.57
CA ASP A 35 -0.36 -23.75 -1.56
C ASP A 35 -0.85 -22.72 -2.58
N PHE A 36 -1.81 -21.91 -2.14
CA PHE A 36 -2.34 -20.76 -2.88
C PHE A 36 -1.26 -19.73 -3.26
N ARG A 37 -0.09 -19.75 -2.60
CA ARG A 37 1.06 -18.89 -2.94
C ARG A 37 1.78 -19.41 -4.17
N ASP A 38 2.02 -20.72 -4.24
CA ASP A 38 2.70 -21.36 -5.38
C ASP A 38 1.90 -21.17 -6.66
N LEU A 39 0.56 -21.20 -6.56
CA LEU A 39 -0.30 -20.93 -7.71
C LEU A 39 0.00 -19.57 -8.34
N ALA A 40 0.37 -18.55 -7.57
CA ALA A 40 0.65 -17.22 -8.10
C ALA A 40 1.84 -17.21 -9.07
N LEU A 41 2.76 -18.17 -8.97
CA LEU A 41 3.93 -18.30 -9.83
C LEU A 41 3.63 -19.00 -11.15
N PHE A 42 2.50 -19.71 -11.24
CA PHE A 42 2.17 -20.51 -12.41
C PHE A 42 1.68 -19.66 -13.57
N ASN A 43 2.25 -19.91 -14.74
CA ASN A 43 1.72 -19.43 -16.01
C ASN A 43 0.48 -20.25 -16.45
N TYR A 44 -0.16 -19.83 -17.54
CA TYR A 44 -1.39 -20.47 -18.02
C TYR A 44 -1.25 -21.98 -18.28
N GLN A 45 -0.16 -22.42 -18.91
CA GLN A 45 0.07 -23.84 -19.22
C GLN A 45 0.33 -24.65 -17.95
N GLU A 46 1.08 -24.09 -17.00
CA GLU A 46 1.32 -24.70 -15.69
C GLU A 46 0.01 -24.82 -14.90
N LEU A 47 -0.89 -23.83 -14.98
CA LEU A 47 -2.21 -23.90 -14.37
C LEU A 47 -3.10 -24.97 -15.00
N GLN A 48 -3.05 -25.13 -16.33
CA GLN A 48 -3.75 -26.22 -17.01
C GLN A 48 -3.25 -27.58 -16.53
N HIS A 49 -1.93 -27.77 -16.49
CA HIS A 49 -1.32 -29.00 -16.00
C HIS A 49 -1.70 -29.27 -14.53
N ARG A 50 -1.59 -28.25 -13.68
CA ARG A 50 -1.94 -28.36 -12.27
C ARG A 50 -3.41 -28.72 -12.06
N PHE A 51 -4.30 -28.14 -12.86
CA PHE A 51 -5.72 -28.49 -12.83
C PHE A 51 -5.94 -29.97 -13.15
N ILE A 52 -5.26 -30.51 -14.17
CA ILE A 52 -5.32 -31.95 -14.51
C ILE A 52 -4.81 -32.80 -13.35
N GLU A 53 -3.66 -32.48 -12.76
CA GLU A 53 -3.09 -33.22 -11.63
C GLU A 53 -4.05 -33.31 -10.44
N VAL A 54 -4.57 -32.16 -10.01
CA VAL A 54 -5.45 -32.08 -8.82
C VAL A 54 -6.79 -32.77 -9.10
N LEU A 55 -7.31 -32.67 -10.32
CA LEU A 55 -8.52 -33.38 -10.74
C LEU A 55 -8.29 -34.91 -10.80
N SER A 56 -7.14 -35.34 -11.31
CA SER A 56 -6.72 -36.75 -11.35
C SER A 56 -6.62 -37.33 -9.95
N PHE A 57 -6.04 -36.57 -9.01
CA PHE A 57 -5.94 -36.93 -7.60
C PHE A 57 -7.31 -37.08 -6.95
N ASN A 58 -8.17 -36.07 -7.07
CA ASN A 58 -9.53 -36.07 -6.50
C ASN A 58 -10.39 -37.24 -7.02
N LEU A 59 -10.23 -37.59 -8.29
CA LEU A 59 -10.98 -38.68 -8.91
C LEU A 59 -10.32 -40.06 -8.72
N LYS A 60 -9.09 -40.12 -8.19
CA LYS A 60 -8.24 -41.33 -8.12
C LYS A 60 -8.06 -42.00 -9.48
N ILE A 61 -7.76 -41.19 -10.49
CA ILE A 61 -7.51 -41.60 -11.87
C ILE A 61 -6.03 -41.35 -12.18
N ASN A 62 -5.45 -42.09 -13.14
CA ASN A 62 -4.12 -41.77 -13.66
C ASN A 62 -4.19 -40.57 -14.62
N VAL A 63 -3.26 -39.62 -14.50
CA VAL A 63 -3.21 -38.40 -15.33
C VAL A 63 -3.28 -38.73 -16.83
N THR A 64 -2.49 -39.71 -17.29
CA THR A 64 -2.45 -40.08 -18.71
C THR A 64 -3.78 -40.68 -19.20
N ALA A 65 -4.50 -41.41 -18.35
CA ALA A 65 -5.81 -41.95 -18.68
C ALA A 65 -6.86 -40.84 -18.77
N LEU A 66 -6.79 -39.86 -17.87
CA LEU A 66 -7.66 -38.67 -17.87
C LEU A 66 -7.44 -37.81 -19.13
N GLU A 67 -6.19 -37.56 -19.52
CA GLU A 67 -5.83 -36.79 -20.72
C GLU A 67 -6.24 -37.50 -22.01
N LYS A 68 -6.03 -38.82 -22.08
CA LYS A 68 -6.44 -39.62 -23.24
C LYS A 68 -7.95 -39.78 -23.32
N GLY A 69 -8.66 -39.70 -22.19
CA GLY A 69 -10.09 -39.95 -22.08
C GLY A 69 -10.42 -41.44 -21.98
N GLU A 70 -9.47 -42.24 -21.50
CA GLU A 70 -9.60 -43.69 -21.30
C GLU A 70 -10.22 -43.96 -19.93
N LEU A 71 -11.48 -43.56 -19.77
CA LEU A 71 -12.20 -43.61 -18.49
C LEU A 71 -13.27 -44.70 -18.51
N SER A 72 -13.44 -45.40 -17.39
CA SER A 72 -14.60 -46.27 -17.17
C SER A 72 -15.88 -45.44 -16.97
N VAL A 73 -17.05 -46.03 -17.22
CA VAL A 73 -18.36 -45.36 -17.08
C VAL A 73 -18.55 -44.73 -15.69
N GLU A 74 -18.01 -45.35 -14.63
CA GLU A 74 -18.09 -44.79 -13.28
C GLU A 74 -17.15 -43.59 -13.08
N GLN A 75 -15.92 -43.66 -13.61
CA GLN A 75 -14.98 -42.53 -13.60
C GLN A 75 -15.52 -41.35 -14.41
N GLU A 76 -16.13 -41.62 -15.56
CA GLU A 76 -16.82 -40.66 -16.40
C GLU A 76 -17.93 -39.92 -15.64
N ARG A 77 -18.79 -40.67 -14.92
CA ARG A 77 -19.86 -40.07 -14.09
C ARG A 77 -19.31 -39.21 -12.96
N ARG A 78 -18.24 -39.64 -12.29
CA ARG A 78 -17.60 -38.87 -11.21
C ARG A 78 -16.96 -37.59 -11.74
N LEU A 79 -16.28 -37.67 -12.87
CA LEU A 79 -15.73 -36.52 -13.58
C LEU A 79 -16.84 -35.51 -13.89
N ASP A 80 -17.95 -35.95 -14.48
CA ASP A 80 -19.06 -35.05 -14.82
C ASP A 80 -19.69 -34.38 -13.58
N ARG A 81 -19.86 -35.11 -12.48
CA ARG A 81 -20.35 -34.52 -11.21
C ARG A 81 -19.38 -33.49 -10.66
N LEU A 82 -18.08 -33.77 -10.68
CA LEU A 82 -17.06 -32.84 -10.19
C LEU A 82 -16.99 -31.58 -11.06
N LEU A 83 -17.05 -31.73 -12.39
CA LEU A 83 -17.09 -30.59 -13.32
C LEU A 83 -18.38 -29.76 -13.18
N ASN A 84 -19.54 -30.40 -12.94
CA ASN A 84 -20.78 -29.68 -12.61
C ASN A 84 -20.59 -28.84 -11.36
N ARG A 85 -20.06 -29.45 -10.29
CA ARG A 85 -19.83 -28.76 -9.03
C ARG A 85 -18.85 -27.61 -9.17
N LEU A 86 -17.75 -27.80 -9.89
CA LEU A 86 -16.80 -26.72 -10.18
C LEU A 86 -17.45 -25.54 -10.89
N HIS A 87 -18.37 -25.82 -11.82
CA HIS A 87 -19.11 -24.77 -12.51
C HIS A 87 -20.06 -24.03 -11.56
N GLU A 88 -20.87 -24.75 -10.78
CA GLU A 88 -21.79 -24.18 -9.79
C GLU A 88 -21.03 -23.30 -8.78
N GLU A 89 -19.96 -23.82 -8.20
CA GLU A 89 -19.15 -23.13 -7.20
C GLU A 89 -18.41 -21.92 -7.80
N SER A 90 -18.05 -21.97 -9.09
CA SER A 90 -17.48 -20.81 -9.77
C SER A 90 -18.48 -19.67 -9.97
N VAL A 91 -19.78 -19.95 -9.99
CA VAL A 91 -20.79 -18.89 -10.04
C VAL A 91 -20.87 -18.14 -8.71
N ASP A 92 -20.77 -18.88 -7.59
CA ASP A 92 -21.01 -18.33 -6.26
C ASP A 92 -19.74 -17.79 -5.57
N ASN A 93 -18.55 -18.29 -5.93
CA ASN A 93 -17.31 -18.04 -5.18
C ASN A 93 -16.16 -17.44 -6.00
N LEU A 94 -16.31 -17.27 -7.32
CA LEU A 94 -15.23 -16.77 -8.18
C LEU A 94 -15.09 -15.25 -8.13
N LEU A 95 -13.89 -14.77 -7.83
CA LEU A 95 -13.50 -13.37 -8.09
C LEU A 95 -13.13 -13.19 -9.56
N THR A 96 -14.10 -12.75 -10.36
CA THR A 96 -13.94 -12.50 -11.79
C THR A 96 -12.99 -11.33 -12.10
N SER A 97 -12.52 -11.29 -13.35
CA SER A 97 -11.57 -10.29 -13.82
C SER A 97 -12.11 -8.85 -13.81
N GLU A 98 -13.42 -8.63 -13.75
CA GLU A 98 -14.00 -7.29 -13.67
C GLU A 98 -13.58 -6.53 -12.40
N PHE A 99 -13.32 -7.25 -11.30
CA PHE A 99 -12.90 -6.70 -10.02
C PHE A 99 -11.38 -6.56 -9.88
N THR A 100 -10.60 -7.30 -10.67
CA THR A 100 -9.14 -7.43 -10.51
C THR A 100 -8.33 -6.90 -11.70
N SER A 101 -8.93 -6.78 -12.88
CA SER A 101 -8.24 -6.38 -14.13
C SER A 101 -7.65 -4.96 -14.12
N TRP A 102 -7.97 -4.14 -13.12
CA TRP A 102 -7.37 -2.82 -12.94
C TRP A 102 -5.97 -2.87 -12.31
N LEU A 103 -5.48 -4.04 -11.87
CA LEU A 103 -4.17 -4.22 -11.25
C LEU A 103 -3.07 -4.53 -12.29
N LYS A 104 -2.85 -3.62 -13.24
CA LYS A 104 -1.93 -3.85 -14.37
C LYS A 104 -0.52 -3.36 -14.06
N ASN A 105 -0.44 -2.17 -13.46
CA ASN A 105 0.79 -1.41 -13.26
C ASN A 105 1.25 -1.46 -11.80
N ASP A 106 2.52 -1.14 -11.57
CA ASP A 106 3.10 -1.17 -10.22
C ASP A 106 2.40 -0.22 -9.24
N ARG A 107 2.01 0.99 -9.67
CA ARG A 107 1.29 1.95 -8.79
C ARG A 107 -0.03 1.38 -8.28
N GLU A 108 -0.78 0.68 -9.14
CA GLU A 108 -2.06 0.03 -8.80
C GLU A 108 -1.83 -1.09 -7.78
N LYS A 109 -0.85 -1.95 -8.05
CA LYS A 109 -0.48 -3.08 -7.20
C LYS A 109 0.01 -2.62 -5.82
N TYR A 110 0.89 -1.61 -5.78
CA TYR A 110 1.40 -1.03 -4.55
C TYR A 110 0.29 -0.37 -3.73
N PHE A 111 -0.58 0.41 -4.37
CA PHE A 111 -1.71 1.04 -3.69
C PHE A 111 -2.67 0.00 -3.11
N PHE A 112 -3.07 -1.00 -3.92
CA PHE A 112 -3.96 -2.08 -3.51
C PHE A 112 -3.44 -2.79 -2.26
N HIS A 113 -2.20 -3.26 -2.31
CA HIS A 113 -1.56 -3.96 -1.21
C HIS A 113 -1.46 -3.08 0.04
N SER A 114 -0.94 -1.86 -0.13
CA SER A 114 -0.70 -0.97 1.00
C SER A 114 -1.99 -0.48 1.65
N MET A 115 -3.07 -0.33 0.87
CA MET A 115 -4.39 0.01 1.39
C MET A 115 -4.98 -1.13 2.24
N LEU A 116 -4.85 -2.38 1.79
CA LEU A 116 -5.25 -3.54 2.59
C LEU A 116 -4.46 -3.65 3.91
N LYS A 117 -3.14 -3.41 3.87
CA LYS A 117 -2.33 -3.32 5.10
C LYS A 117 -2.79 -2.20 6.01
N ALA A 118 -3.02 -1.01 5.45
CA ALA A 118 -3.48 0.16 6.18
C ALA A 118 -4.81 -0.13 6.91
N MET A 119 -5.75 -0.81 6.26
CA MET A 119 -7.01 -1.26 6.87
C MET A 119 -6.80 -2.20 8.06
N VAL A 120 -5.92 -3.20 7.92
CA VAL A 120 -5.64 -4.17 9.00
C VAL A 120 -4.91 -3.48 10.16
N ILE A 121 -3.88 -2.67 9.87
CA ILE A 121 -3.12 -1.95 10.89
C ILE A 121 -4.02 -0.98 11.64
N ALA A 122 -4.93 -0.27 10.95
CA ALA A 122 -5.86 0.67 11.57
C ALA A 122 -7.11 0.00 12.14
N LYS A 123 -7.31 -1.30 11.94
CA LYS A 123 -8.52 -2.05 12.30
C LYS A 123 -9.82 -1.45 11.73
N VAL A 124 -9.76 -0.90 10.52
CA VAL A 124 -10.89 -0.27 9.82
C VAL A 124 -11.29 -1.10 8.61
N ASN A 125 -12.51 -1.65 8.64
CA ASN A 125 -13.10 -2.35 7.50
C ASN A 125 -13.92 -1.37 6.64
N LEU A 126 -13.39 -1.01 5.48
CA LEU A 126 -14.01 -0.06 4.55
C LEU A 126 -15.28 -0.58 3.85
N VAL A 127 -15.55 -1.89 3.90
CA VAL A 127 -16.84 -2.42 3.43
C VAL A 127 -17.92 -2.09 4.44
N ARG A 128 -17.67 -2.36 5.73
CA ARG A 128 -18.62 -2.11 6.83
C ARG A 128 -18.73 -0.64 7.24
N ARG A 129 -17.62 0.10 7.15
CA ARG A 129 -17.50 1.50 7.59
C ARG A 129 -16.79 2.33 6.54
N PRO A 130 -17.46 2.66 5.43
CA PRO A 130 -16.82 3.34 4.30
C PRO A 130 -16.39 4.77 4.62
N ASP A 131 -17.09 5.44 5.54
CA ASP A 131 -16.82 6.83 5.92
C ASP A 131 -15.63 6.96 6.88
N ASP A 132 -15.20 5.86 7.50
CA ASP A 132 -14.07 5.81 8.44
C ASP A 132 -12.70 5.80 7.75
N THR A 133 -12.66 6.09 6.44
CA THR A 133 -11.41 6.19 5.67
C THR A 133 -10.42 7.19 6.30
N LYS A 134 -10.92 8.25 6.96
CA LYS A 134 -10.06 9.24 7.62
C LYS A 134 -9.47 8.75 8.95
N THR A 135 -10.17 7.86 9.65
CA THR A 135 -9.67 7.20 10.87
C THR A 135 -8.40 6.39 10.58
N ILE A 136 -8.30 5.78 9.40
CA ILE A 136 -7.07 5.12 8.95
C ILE A 136 -5.89 6.10 8.98
N GLY A 137 -6.07 7.32 8.49
CA GLY A 137 -5.02 8.32 8.48
C GLY A 137 -4.71 8.91 9.85
N GLU A 138 -5.67 8.96 10.76
CA GLU A 138 -5.45 9.40 12.15
C GLU A 138 -4.61 8.39 12.95
N ILE A 139 -4.72 7.11 12.63
CA ILE A 139 -3.95 6.03 13.27
C ILE A 139 -2.57 5.89 12.64
N LEU A 140 -2.49 5.89 11.31
CA LEU A 140 -1.23 5.64 10.61
C LEU A 140 -0.29 6.84 10.59
N TRP A 141 -0.82 8.05 10.44
CA TRP A 141 0.00 9.22 10.18
C TRP A 141 0.21 10.03 11.45
N PRO A 142 1.43 10.58 11.66
CA PRO A 142 1.68 11.42 12.82
C PRO A 142 0.68 12.58 12.85
N GLN A 143 0.15 12.88 14.04
CA GLN A 143 -0.66 14.08 14.23
C GLN A 143 0.20 15.31 13.91
N LEU A 144 -0.32 16.14 13.01
CA LEU A 144 0.34 17.41 12.70
C LEU A 144 0.25 18.29 13.96
N LYS A 145 1.38 18.93 14.31
CA LYS A 145 1.40 19.99 15.33
C LYS A 145 0.81 21.28 14.76
N ASP A 146 -0.42 21.21 14.29
CA ASP A 146 -1.14 22.37 13.80
C ASP A 146 -1.59 23.27 14.97
N LYS A 147 -2.15 24.43 14.62
CA LYS A 147 -2.54 25.44 15.62
C LYS A 147 -3.53 24.89 16.64
N GLN A 148 -4.49 24.08 16.21
CA GLN A 148 -5.50 23.50 17.11
C GLN A 148 -4.89 22.47 18.07
N TYR A 149 -4.00 21.62 17.56
CA TYR A 149 -3.25 20.67 18.38
C TYR A 149 -2.42 21.39 19.45
N LEU A 150 -1.70 22.45 19.07
CA LEU A 150 -0.88 23.26 19.97
C LEU A 150 -1.73 23.99 21.02
N GLU A 151 -2.87 24.57 20.63
CA GLU A 151 -3.83 25.17 21.56
C GLU A 151 -4.40 24.14 22.56
N GLY A 152 -4.66 22.91 22.09
CA GLY A 152 -5.09 21.80 22.94
C GLY A 152 -4.04 21.39 23.97
N ILE A 153 -2.76 21.31 23.57
CA ILE A 153 -1.64 21.09 24.49
C ILE A 153 -1.55 22.21 25.51
N GLU A 154 -1.62 23.47 25.06
CA GLU A 154 -1.46 24.63 25.94
C GLU A 154 -2.57 24.69 27.01
N LYS A 155 -3.82 24.43 26.65
CA LYS A 155 -4.94 24.32 27.62
C LYS A 155 -4.68 23.24 28.67
N ARG A 156 -4.10 22.10 28.27
CA ARG A 156 -3.76 21.00 29.19
C ARG A 156 -2.59 21.35 30.10
N LYS A 157 -1.56 22.03 29.57
CA LYS A 157 -0.46 22.58 30.37
C LYS A 157 -0.96 23.60 31.39
N GLN A 158 -1.87 24.49 31.01
CA GLN A 158 -2.49 25.44 31.93
C GLN A 158 -3.30 24.75 33.03
N SER A 159 -4.04 23.69 32.70
CA SER A 159 -4.75 22.88 33.70
C SER A 159 -3.79 22.19 34.68
N ALA A 160 -2.67 21.66 34.19
CA ALA A 160 -1.64 21.05 35.04
C ALA A 160 -0.98 22.09 35.96
N LYS A 161 -0.66 23.28 35.44
CA LYS A 161 -0.17 24.43 36.22
C LYS A 161 -1.15 24.79 37.32
N LYS A 162 -2.42 25.04 37.00
CA LYS A 162 -3.44 25.40 38.00
C LYS A 162 -3.46 24.41 39.16
N ARG A 163 -3.43 23.11 38.87
CA ARG A 163 -3.44 22.04 39.88
C ARG A 163 -2.14 21.98 40.72
N ALA A 164 -0.99 22.25 40.11
CA ALA A 164 0.27 22.29 40.83
C ALA A 164 0.34 23.49 41.80
N PHE A 165 -0.11 24.67 41.36
CA PHE A 165 -0.17 25.87 42.19
C PHE A 165 -1.22 25.80 43.31
N GLU A 166 -2.26 24.97 43.16
CA GLU A 166 -3.21 24.66 44.25
C GLU A 166 -2.57 23.78 45.34
N ASN A 167 -1.59 22.95 45.01
CA ASN A 167 -1.01 21.95 45.91
C ASN A 167 0.38 22.33 46.47
N ILE A 168 1.09 23.26 45.84
CA ILE A 168 2.43 23.69 46.25
C ILE A 168 2.42 25.20 46.57
N SER A 169 2.59 25.51 47.86
CA SER A 169 2.79 26.89 48.35
C SER A 169 4.27 27.30 48.37
N GLU A 170 5.20 26.34 48.32
CA GLU A 170 6.65 26.55 48.40
C GLU A 170 7.28 26.97 47.05
N GLY A 171 6.94 28.19 46.60
CA GLY A 171 7.70 28.89 45.56
C GLY A 171 7.43 28.46 44.11
N ILE A 172 7.51 29.44 43.21
CA ILE A 172 7.15 29.33 41.79
C ILE A 172 7.91 28.20 41.07
N ARG A 173 9.17 27.94 41.46
CA ARG A 173 10.01 26.92 40.81
C ARG A 173 9.49 25.50 41.06
N LYS A 174 9.19 25.15 42.32
CA LYS A 174 8.67 23.82 42.68
C LYS A 174 7.28 23.59 42.07
N ALA A 175 6.43 24.61 42.04
CA ALA A 175 5.12 24.53 41.41
C ALA A 175 5.20 24.30 39.88
N ASN A 176 6.19 24.90 39.20
CA ASN A 176 6.41 24.65 37.77
C ASN A 176 6.97 23.24 37.48
N GLU A 177 7.91 22.75 38.30
CA GLU A 177 8.43 21.38 38.21
C GLU A 177 7.29 20.35 38.39
N GLU A 178 6.43 20.58 39.38
CA GLU A 178 5.25 19.75 39.63
C GLU A 178 4.22 19.83 38.49
N ALA A 179 4.00 21.01 37.91
CA ALA A 179 3.10 21.19 36.78
C ALA A 179 3.54 20.37 35.56
N GLU A 180 4.85 20.36 35.26
CA GLU A 180 5.38 19.55 34.16
C GLU A 180 5.25 18.05 34.45
N ARG A 181 5.51 17.62 35.69
CA ARG A 181 5.30 16.23 36.11
C ARG A 181 3.84 15.80 35.94
N ILE A 182 2.89 16.60 36.44
CA ILE A 182 1.44 16.33 36.31
C ILE A 182 1.02 16.29 34.85
N PHE A 183 1.55 17.20 34.02
CA PHE A 183 1.27 17.21 32.59
C PHE A 183 1.76 15.93 31.92
N GLN A 184 3.02 15.55 32.13
CA GLN A 184 3.62 14.36 31.52
C GLN A 184 2.91 13.08 31.97
N GLU A 185 2.68 12.89 33.27
CA GLU A 185 1.96 11.72 33.78
C GLU A 185 0.54 11.59 33.19
N ARG A 186 -0.15 12.71 32.97
CA ARG A 186 -1.49 12.72 32.38
C ARG A 186 -1.47 12.42 30.89
N GLU A 187 -0.51 12.94 30.13
CA GLU A 187 -0.37 12.61 28.71
C GLU A 187 0.02 11.13 28.54
N ASP A 188 0.98 10.62 29.33
CA ASP A 188 1.38 9.21 29.32
C ASP A 188 0.19 8.29 29.63
N ARG A 189 -0.61 8.61 30.66
CA ARG A 189 -1.84 7.86 30.97
C ARG A 189 -2.87 7.92 29.85
N ARG A 190 -3.01 9.06 29.17
CA ARG A 190 -3.95 9.18 28.05
C ARG A 190 -3.49 8.34 26.86
N GLU A 191 -2.21 8.39 26.53
CA GLU A 191 -1.64 7.63 25.42
C GLU A 191 -1.73 6.13 25.70
N LYS A 192 -1.40 5.70 26.92
CA LYS A 192 -1.57 4.31 27.36
C LYS A 192 -3.02 3.84 27.24
N ARG A 193 -3.99 4.63 27.71
CA ARG A 193 -5.42 4.29 27.59
C ARG A 193 -5.88 4.18 26.13
N LYS A 194 -5.46 5.12 25.27
CA LYS A 194 -5.77 5.06 23.84
C LYS A 194 -5.20 3.81 23.19
N GLN A 195 -3.96 3.44 23.55
CA GLN A 195 -3.32 2.23 23.04
C GLN A 195 -4.05 0.98 23.54
N GLU A 196 -4.40 0.91 24.83
CA GLU A 196 -5.17 -0.21 25.41
C GLU A 196 -6.56 -0.33 24.75
N GLU A 197 -7.27 0.78 24.57
CA GLU A 197 -8.56 0.82 23.86
C GLU A 197 -8.41 0.29 22.43
N PHE A 198 -7.39 0.75 21.71
CA PHE A 198 -7.10 0.32 20.36
C PHE A 198 -6.73 -1.17 20.29
N ASP A 199 -5.86 -1.65 21.18
CA ASP A 199 -5.41 -3.04 21.22
C ASP A 199 -6.58 -3.99 21.49
N ASN A 200 -7.55 -3.58 22.30
CA ASN A 200 -8.76 -4.33 22.61
C ASN A 200 -9.76 -4.43 21.44
N ILE A 201 -9.63 -3.61 20.39
CA ILE A 201 -10.47 -3.75 19.18
C ILE A 201 -10.10 -5.06 18.48
N ARG A 202 -11.07 -5.97 18.37
CA ARG A 202 -10.92 -7.21 17.58
C ARG A 202 -11.06 -6.91 16.10
N LEU A 203 -10.28 -7.59 15.28
CA LEU A 203 -10.48 -7.60 13.83
C LEU A 203 -11.78 -8.34 13.52
N ASP A 204 -12.52 -7.84 12.53
CA ASP A 204 -13.65 -8.58 11.99
C ASP A 204 -13.21 -9.66 10.99
N SER A 205 -14.14 -10.49 10.53
CA SER A 205 -13.85 -11.58 9.60
C SER A 205 -13.17 -11.12 8.31
N THR A 206 -13.54 -9.94 7.78
CA THR A 206 -12.90 -9.37 6.59
C THR A 206 -11.45 -9.01 6.86
N LEU A 207 -11.17 -8.33 7.97
CA LEU A 207 -9.81 -7.94 8.33
C LEU A 207 -8.94 -9.15 8.72
N GLU A 208 -9.51 -10.17 9.36
CA GLU A 208 -8.82 -11.44 9.61
C GLU A 208 -8.50 -12.16 8.28
N ALA A 209 -9.45 -12.21 7.33
CA ALA A 209 -9.24 -12.76 5.98
C ALA A 209 -8.24 -11.96 5.13
N VAL A 210 -7.91 -10.72 5.51
CA VAL A 210 -6.91 -9.88 4.82
C VAL A 210 -5.60 -9.81 5.62
N LYS A 211 -5.54 -10.34 6.84
CA LYS A 211 -4.38 -10.23 7.74
C LYS A 211 -3.10 -10.81 7.16
N LEU A 212 -3.19 -11.86 6.35
CA LEU A 212 -2.02 -12.43 5.66
C LEU A 212 -1.30 -11.38 4.78
N VAL A 213 -2.05 -10.43 4.21
CA VAL A 213 -1.52 -9.35 3.38
C VAL A 213 -0.48 -8.50 4.12
N CYS A 214 -0.57 -8.40 5.45
CA CYS A 214 0.44 -7.71 6.26
C CYS A 214 1.81 -8.38 6.21
N ARG A 215 1.87 -9.69 5.97
CA ARG A 215 3.13 -10.43 5.81
C ARG A 215 3.74 -10.27 4.42
N LEU A 216 2.92 -10.07 3.40
CA LEU A 216 3.38 -9.80 2.04
C LEU A 216 3.91 -8.37 1.93
N CYS A 217 4.80 -8.08 1.00
CA CYS A 217 5.26 -6.73 0.70
C CYS A 217 5.50 -6.53 -0.81
N PRO A 218 4.96 -5.47 -1.44
CA PRO A 218 5.04 -5.31 -2.89
C PRO A 218 6.45 -4.91 -3.36
N THR A 219 7.37 -4.60 -2.43
CA THR A 219 8.77 -4.30 -2.73
C THR A 219 9.63 -5.56 -2.90
N ILE A 220 9.19 -6.71 -2.38
CA ILE A 220 9.97 -7.96 -2.40
C ILE A 220 9.18 -9.08 -3.08
N ASP A 221 7.88 -9.19 -2.77
CA ASP A 221 7.04 -10.27 -3.25
C ASP A 221 6.52 -9.96 -4.66
N LYS A 222 7.16 -10.61 -5.65
CA LYS A 222 6.65 -10.68 -7.03
C LYS A 222 5.25 -11.26 -7.03
N ASP A 223 4.40 -10.72 -7.89
CA ASP A 223 3.02 -11.18 -8.07
C ASP A 223 2.18 -11.25 -6.79
N SER A 224 2.56 -10.48 -5.77
CA SER A 224 1.83 -10.35 -4.50
C SER A 224 0.35 -10.05 -4.68
N HIS A 225 -0.02 -9.21 -5.66
CA HIS A 225 -1.42 -8.97 -6.02
C HIS A 225 -2.19 -10.25 -6.41
N ILE A 226 -1.57 -11.19 -7.14
CA ILE A 226 -2.16 -12.49 -7.49
C ILE A 226 -2.28 -13.37 -6.24
N ILE A 227 -1.25 -13.40 -5.38
CA ILE A 227 -1.31 -14.13 -4.10
C ILE A 227 -2.49 -13.63 -3.25
N ILE A 228 -2.68 -12.31 -3.17
CA ILE A 228 -3.80 -11.70 -2.44
C ILE A 228 -5.14 -12.12 -3.06
N ILE A 229 -5.28 -12.08 -4.38
CA ILE A 229 -6.52 -12.49 -5.07
C ILE A 229 -6.82 -13.98 -4.84
N ASN A 230 -5.82 -14.85 -4.96
CA ASN A 230 -5.96 -16.28 -4.70
C ASN A 230 -6.39 -16.53 -3.25
N TYR A 231 -5.79 -15.80 -2.31
CA TYR A 231 -6.11 -15.91 -0.89
C TYR A 231 -7.54 -15.45 -0.56
N LEU A 232 -7.97 -14.32 -1.12
CA LEU A 232 -9.35 -13.84 -0.98
C LEU A 232 -10.34 -14.83 -1.62
N THR A 233 -10.02 -15.36 -2.80
CA THR A 233 -10.82 -16.41 -3.46
C THR A 233 -10.94 -17.66 -2.59
N TYR A 234 -9.84 -18.10 -1.98
CA TYR A 234 -9.83 -19.25 -1.08
C TYR A 234 -10.73 -19.01 0.14
N HIS A 235 -10.71 -17.80 0.71
CA HIS A 235 -11.60 -17.46 1.81
C HIS A 235 -13.08 -17.43 1.40
N CYS A 236 -13.40 -17.00 0.17
CA CYS A 236 -14.75 -17.15 -0.38
C CYS A 236 -15.16 -18.64 -0.45
N ILE A 237 -14.30 -19.49 -1.03
CA ILE A 237 -14.55 -20.94 -1.14
C ILE A 237 -14.78 -21.59 0.24
N SER A 238 -14.01 -21.18 1.25
CA SER A 238 -14.14 -21.73 2.61
C SER A 238 -15.36 -21.22 3.39
N GLY A 239 -16.00 -20.14 2.93
CA GLY A 239 -17.09 -19.48 3.63
C GLY A 239 -16.66 -18.53 4.76
N ASP A 240 -15.37 -18.20 4.87
CA ASP A 240 -14.86 -17.24 5.87
C ASP A 240 -15.29 -15.79 5.57
N ILE A 241 -15.52 -15.49 4.29
CA ILE A 241 -15.99 -14.20 3.80
C ILE A 241 -16.91 -14.38 2.59
N ASP A 242 -17.99 -13.60 2.53
CA ASP A 242 -18.88 -13.64 1.38
C ASP A 242 -18.22 -13.02 0.13
N LEU A 243 -18.45 -13.61 -1.04
CA LEU A 243 -17.93 -13.10 -2.32
C LEU A 243 -18.28 -11.62 -2.53
N ILE A 244 -19.52 -11.22 -2.23
CA ILE A 244 -19.99 -9.83 -2.38
C ILE A 244 -19.19 -8.85 -1.52
N THR A 245 -18.79 -9.26 -0.30
CA THR A 245 -17.97 -8.43 0.59
C THR A 245 -16.59 -8.18 -0.02
N VAL A 246 -15.98 -9.21 -0.64
CA VAL A 246 -14.68 -9.06 -1.32
C VAL A 246 -14.81 -8.21 -2.57
N GLN A 247 -15.87 -8.41 -3.37
CA GLN A 247 -16.12 -7.61 -4.57
C GLN A 247 -16.27 -6.13 -4.22
N GLU A 248 -17.06 -5.79 -3.19
CA GLU A 248 -17.19 -4.43 -2.70
C GLU A 248 -15.87 -3.85 -2.18
N LEU A 249 -15.08 -4.64 -1.47
CA LEU A 249 -13.74 -4.24 -1.01
C LEU A 249 -12.85 -3.84 -2.20
N LEU A 250 -12.77 -4.69 -3.23
CA LEU A 250 -11.97 -4.44 -4.43
C LEU A 250 -12.44 -3.18 -5.18
N LEU A 251 -13.75 -3.00 -5.35
CA LEU A 251 -14.32 -1.81 -5.99
C LEU A 251 -14.05 -0.53 -5.20
N ARG A 252 -14.14 -0.58 -3.87
CA ARG A 252 -13.85 0.57 -3.01
C ARG A 252 -12.39 0.98 -3.10
N ILE A 253 -11.46 0.03 -3.00
CA ILE A 253 -10.03 0.31 -3.13
C ILE A 253 -9.72 0.87 -4.52
N ARG A 254 -10.30 0.30 -5.58
CA ARG A 254 -10.18 0.82 -6.95
C ARG A 254 -10.68 2.27 -7.05
N SER A 255 -11.84 2.59 -6.48
CA SER A 255 -12.39 3.95 -6.49
C SER A 255 -11.47 4.94 -5.78
N MET A 256 -10.92 4.56 -4.62
CA MET A 256 -9.95 5.36 -3.88
C MET A 256 -8.66 5.59 -4.69
N TYR A 257 -8.15 4.55 -5.35
CA TYR A 257 -6.99 4.65 -6.23
C TYR A 257 -7.22 5.63 -7.37
N ILE A 258 -8.35 5.54 -8.07
CA ILE A 258 -8.69 6.44 -9.19
C ILE A 258 -8.70 7.89 -8.71
N LYS A 259 -9.31 8.16 -7.55
CA LYS A 259 -9.32 9.50 -6.95
C LYS A 259 -7.90 9.97 -6.61
N ALA A 260 -7.07 9.11 -6.03
CA ALA A 260 -5.69 9.44 -5.69
C ALA A 260 -4.86 9.79 -6.94
N CYS A 261 -4.93 8.96 -7.97
CA CYS A 261 -4.19 9.14 -9.22
C CYS A 261 -4.53 10.46 -9.92
N ALA A 262 -5.80 10.87 -9.87
CA ALA A 262 -6.25 12.15 -10.42
C ALA A 262 -5.67 13.38 -9.68
N HIS A 263 -5.29 13.25 -8.41
CA HIS A 263 -4.81 14.36 -7.58
C HIS A 263 -3.30 14.35 -7.35
N VAL A 264 -2.69 13.17 -7.23
CA VAL A 264 -1.25 12.99 -7.03
C VAL A 264 -0.59 12.83 -8.39
N SER A 265 -0.17 13.97 -8.95
CA SER A 265 0.41 14.03 -10.30
C SER A 265 1.88 13.63 -10.31
N LEU A 266 2.24 12.69 -11.18
CA LEU A 266 3.63 12.28 -11.40
C LEU A 266 4.49 13.41 -12.01
N SER A 267 3.88 14.50 -12.45
CA SER A 267 4.60 15.68 -12.95
C SER A 267 5.17 16.56 -11.84
N TRP A 268 4.73 16.36 -10.59
CA TRP A 268 5.25 17.11 -9.44
C TRP A 268 6.75 16.89 -9.29
N ASP A 269 7.48 17.96 -9.02
CA ASP A 269 8.94 17.95 -8.91
C ASP A 269 9.49 16.84 -7.99
N ILE A 270 8.79 16.59 -6.87
CA ILE A 270 9.14 15.55 -5.89
C ILE A 270 9.02 14.11 -6.43
N LEU A 271 8.19 13.90 -7.46
CA LEU A 271 7.98 12.59 -8.10
C LEU A 271 8.68 12.47 -9.46
N LYS A 272 8.83 13.59 -10.16
CA LYS A 272 9.50 13.69 -11.46
C LYS A 272 11.02 13.66 -11.36
N THR A 273 11.60 14.02 -10.21
CA THR A 273 13.07 14.05 -10.05
C THR A 273 13.69 12.68 -10.34
N GLU A 274 14.86 12.69 -10.98
CA GLU A 274 15.72 11.51 -11.19
C GLU A 274 17.03 11.59 -10.38
N ASN A 275 17.14 12.59 -9.50
CA ASN A 275 18.30 12.73 -8.62
C ASN A 275 18.16 11.78 -7.42
N ASP A 276 19.02 10.76 -7.36
CA ASP A 276 19.03 9.72 -6.32
C ASP A 276 19.12 10.31 -4.90
N LYS A 277 20.01 11.28 -4.66
CA LYS A 277 20.17 11.92 -3.33
C LYS A 277 18.87 12.60 -2.86
N LEU A 278 18.12 13.23 -3.77
CA LEU A 278 16.84 13.86 -3.44
C LEU A 278 15.73 12.83 -3.21
N ILE A 279 15.73 11.73 -3.96
CA ILE A 279 14.82 10.62 -3.79
C ILE A 279 15.05 9.96 -2.42
N ASP A 280 16.31 9.70 -2.07
CA ASP A 280 16.72 9.12 -0.79
C ASP A 280 16.29 10.00 0.38
N LYS A 281 16.62 11.29 0.36
CA LYS A 281 16.17 12.24 1.41
C LYS A 281 14.65 12.28 1.56
N THR A 282 13.92 12.18 0.46
CA THR A 282 12.45 12.18 0.49
C THR A 282 11.94 10.88 1.10
N TYR A 283 12.49 9.74 0.68
CA TYR A 283 12.13 8.43 1.20
C TYR A 283 12.45 8.29 2.70
N GLU A 284 13.64 8.68 3.15
CA GLU A 284 14.05 8.71 4.56
C GLU A 284 13.15 9.63 5.40
N ARG A 285 12.71 10.76 4.84
CA ARG A 285 11.75 11.64 5.50
C ARG A 285 10.40 10.96 5.69
N LEU A 286 9.93 10.20 4.69
CA LEU A 286 8.71 9.41 4.82
C LEU A 286 8.88 8.29 5.85
N GLN A 287 10.04 7.61 5.89
CA GLN A 287 10.31 6.58 6.90
C GLN A 287 10.32 7.15 8.32
N SER A 288 11.05 8.24 8.54
CA SER A 288 11.22 8.84 9.86
C SER A 288 9.97 9.55 10.38
N GLN A 289 9.27 10.29 9.52
CA GLN A 289 8.10 11.07 9.93
C GLN A 289 6.80 10.28 9.85
N TYR A 290 6.61 9.53 8.77
CA TYR A 290 5.34 8.84 8.46
C TYR A 290 5.40 7.34 8.73
N GLN A 291 6.52 6.83 9.25
CA GLN A 291 6.68 5.42 9.62
C GLN A 291 6.27 4.44 8.52
N ILE A 292 6.59 4.77 7.26
CA ILE A 292 6.17 3.96 6.10
C ILE A 292 6.76 2.54 6.09
N TYR A 293 7.71 2.25 6.99
CA TYR A 293 8.21 0.89 7.25
C TYR A 293 7.10 -0.07 7.73
N ASN A 294 6.01 0.46 8.29
CA ASN A 294 4.82 -0.33 8.63
C ASN A 294 4.08 -0.86 7.39
N LEU A 295 4.32 -0.27 6.21
CA LEU A 295 3.67 -0.64 4.95
C LEU A 295 4.64 -1.35 3.99
N PHE A 296 5.88 -0.86 3.92
CA PHE A 296 6.90 -1.31 2.98
C PHE A 296 8.14 -1.83 3.72
N TYR A 297 8.81 -2.85 3.18
CA TYR A 297 10.18 -3.14 3.59
C TYR A 297 11.10 -1.99 3.14
N PRO A 298 12.21 -1.74 3.87
CA PRO A 298 13.21 -0.77 3.46
C PRO A 298 13.66 -1.04 2.02
N ALA A 299 13.53 -0.02 1.17
CA ALA A 299 13.94 -0.08 -0.22
C ALA A 299 15.36 0.45 -0.36
N GLU A 300 16.22 -0.28 -1.08
CA GLU A 300 17.60 0.14 -1.34
C GLU A 300 17.72 0.88 -2.67
N ASP A 301 17.03 0.40 -3.71
CA ASP A 301 17.10 0.97 -5.05
C ASP A 301 16.16 2.17 -5.27
N THR A 302 16.59 3.10 -6.11
CA THR A 302 15.86 4.33 -6.44
C THR A 302 14.46 4.06 -7.00
N CYS A 303 14.31 3.04 -7.85
CA CYS A 303 13.04 2.75 -8.52
C CYS A 303 11.96 2.35 -7.50
N THR A 304 12.30 1.44 -6.59
CA THR A 304 11.41 1.00 -5.50
C THR A 304 11.13 2.15 -4.53
N LYS A 305 12.13 2.97 -4.18
CA LYS A 305 11.91 4.17 -3.35
C LYS A 305 10.88 5.11 -3.97
N LYS A 306 10.97 5.39 -5.28
CA LYS A 306 9.98 6.21 -5.99
C LYS A 306 8.57 5.62 -5.91
N LYS A 307 8.42 4.30 -6.12
CA LYS A 307 7.12 3.61 -5.99
C LYS A 307 6.54 3.76 -4.59
N CYS A 308 7.37 3.59 -3.55
CA CYS A 308 6.96 3.80 -2.16
C CYS A 308 6.55 5.25 -1.89
N ILE A 309 7.29 6.25 -2.40
CA ILE A 309 6.95 7.67 -2.26
C ILE A 309 5.58 7.96 -2.90
N VAL A 310 5.39 7.57 -4.15
CA VAL A 310 4.11 7.79 -4.88
C VAL A 310 2.96 7.14 -4.13
N THR A 311 3.13 5.87 -3.72
CA THR A 311 2.09 5.11 -3.02
C THR A 311 1.76 5.74 -1.66
N THR A 312 2.77 6.23 -0.93
CA THR A 312 2.56 6.95 0.33
C THR A 312 1.75 8.22 0.12
N LEU A 313 2.04 8.99 -0.94
CA LEU A 313 1.25 10.19 -1.26
C LEU A 313 -0.19 9.84 -1.66
N ASP A 314 -0.41 8.77 -2.41
CA ASP A 314 -1.75 8.28 -2.76
C ASP A 314 -2.55 7.88 -1.51
N LEU A 315 -1.92 7.17 -0.58
CA LEU A 315 -2.52 6.82 0.70
C LEU A 315 -2.78 8.04 1.57
N LEU A 316 -1.82 8.96 1.67
CA LEU A 316 -1.99 10.21 2.41
C LEU A 316 -3.16 11.02 1.85
N PHE A 317 -3.32 11.11 0.53
CA PHE A 317 -4.44 11.80 -0.09
C PHE A 317 -5.78 11.18 0.31
N THR A 318 -5.89 9.87 0.19
CA THR A 318 -7.14 9.15 0.45
C THR A 318 -7.51 9.15 1.94
N THR A 319 -6.54 8.94 2.82
CA THR A 319 -6.77 8.70 4.25
C THR A 319 -6.56 9.92 5.15
N SER A 320 -5.83 10.97 4.73
CA SER A 320 -5.61 12.16 5.58
C SER A 320 -6.69 13.23 5.33
N ALA A 321 -7.22 13.83 6.39
CA ALA A 321 -8.09 15.02 6.27
C ALA A 321 -7.29 16.27 5.83
N ASN A 322 -6.02 16.37 6.24
CA ASN A 322 -5.15 17.53 6.01
C ASN A 322 -4.08 17.29 4.94
N PHE A 323 -4.41 16.53 3.89
CA PHE A 323 -3.45 16.21 2.81
C PHE A 323 -2.75 17.43 2.21
N PRO A 324 -3.43 18.54 1.86
CA PRO A 324 -2.77 19.71 1.27
C PRO A 324 -1.66 20.30 2.16
N HIS A 325 -1.88 20.32 3.47
CA HIS A 325 -0.88 20.80 4.43
C HIS A 325 0.32 19.85 4.52
N ARG A 326 0.06 18.54 4.60
CA ARG A 326 1.13 17.51 4.63
C ARG A 326 1.97 17.56 3.35
N LEU A 327 1.32 17.66 2.20
CA LEU A 327 1.98 17.78 0.90
C LEU A 327 2.85 19.03 0.87
N LYS A 328 2.33 20.18 1.31
CA LYS A 328 3.09 21.44 1.36
C LYS A 328 4.37 21.29 2.19
N LEU A 329 4.28 20.70 3.39
CA LEU A 329 5.46 20.47 4.24
C LEU A 329 6.52 19.59 3.54
N LEU A 330 6.07 18.54 2.85
CA LEU A 330 6.96 17.66 2.08
C LEU A 330 7.60 18.39 0.90
N THR A 331 6.82 19.16 0.13
CA THR A 331 7.31 19.90 -1.03
C THR A 331 8.23 21.05 -0.66
N ASP A 332 7.96 21.75 0.46
CA ASP A 332 8.81 22.82 0.96
C ASP A 332 10.18 22.27 1.37
N LYS A 333 10.20 21.14 2.09
CA LYS A 333 11.44 20.45 2.46
C LYS A 333 12.19 19.90 1.25
N PHE A 334 11.48 19.26 0.31
CA PHE A 334 12.07 18.83 -0.96
C PHE A 334 12.69 20.00 -1.74
N SER A 335 12.01 21.15 -1.81
CA SER A 335 12.52 22.33 -2.50
C SER A 335 13.79 22.88 -1.85
N LEU A 336 13.87 22.85 -0.52
CA LEU A 336 15.09 23.19 0.22
C LEU A 336 16.23 22.20 -0.09
N ASP A 337 15.96 20.90 -0.07
CA ASP A 337 16.96 19.88 -0.39
C ASP A 337 17.48 20.04 -1.82
N LYS A 338 16.57 20.30 -2.76
CA LYS A 338 16.88 20.57 -4.17
C LYS A 338 17.76 21.79 -4.33
N ALA A 339 17.46 22.89 -3.63
CA ALA A 339 18.29 24.10 -3.66
C ALA A 339 19.70 23.89 -3.07
N ASN A 340 19.85 22.89 -2.19
CA ASN A 340 21.11 22.54 -1.53
C ASN A 340 21.85 21.37 -2.19
N SER A 341 21.33 20.82 -3.29
CA SER A 341 21.94 19.72 -4.01
C SER A 341 23.00 20.22 -4.99
N GLU A 342 24.11 19.50 -5.11
CA GLU A 342 25.23 19.80 -6.01
C GLU A 342 24.76 19.98 -7.47
N ASP A 343 23.85 19.13 -7.94
CA ASP A 343 23.21 19.22 -9.27
C ASP A 343 22.49 20.54 -9.57
N PHE A 344 22.22 21.33 -8.53
CA PHE A 344 21.52 22.61 -8.63
C PHE A 344 22.32 23.74 -7.99
N GLN A 345 23.57 23.51 -7.58
CA GLN A 345 24.48 24.51 -7.04
C GLN A 345 25.71 24.66 -7.92
N ILE A 346 26.01 25.90 -8.28
CA ILE A 346 27.27 26.21 -8.96
C ILE A 346 28.32 26.40 -7.87
N ALA A 347 29.37 25.58 -7.92
CA ALA A 347 30.49 25.64 -7.00
C ALA A 347 31.31 26.92 -7.24
N LEU A 348 30.91 28.01 -6.57
CA LEU A 348 31.63 29.29 -6.54
C LEU A 348 31.99 29.62 -5.10
N ASN A 349 33.16 30.20 -4.90
CA ASN A 349 33.55 30.72 -3.60
C ASN A 349 32.73 31.98 -3.23
N GLN A 350 32.76 32.37 -1.96
CA GLN A 350 31.97 33.49 -1.46
C GLN A 350 32.23 34.80 -2.23
N LYS A 351 33.51 35.09 -2.54
CA LYS A 351 33.91 36.28 -3.31
C LYS A 351 33.32 36.27 -4.72
N GLN A 352 33.29 35.11 -5.39
CA GLN A 352 32.68 34.94 -6.71
C GLN A 352 31.16 35.12 -6.68
N TRP A 353 30.50 34.63 -5.63
CA TRP A 353 29.07 34.89 -5.44
C TRP A 353 28.76 36.36 -5.21
N ASP A 354 29.59 37.05 -4.43
CA ASP A 354 29.37 38.47 -4.12
C ASP A 354 29.56 39.32 -5.38
N MET A 355 30.57 39.02 -6.22
CA MET A 355 30.73 39.63 -7.55
C MET A 355 29.51 39.40 -8.45
N LEU A 356 28.94 38.20 -8.47
CA LEU A 356 27.74 37.91 -9.27
C LEU A 356 26.51 38.68 -8.79
N VAL A 357 26.35 38.86 -7.47
CA VAL A 357 25.25 39.64 -6.89
C VAL A 357 25.39 41.12 -7.27
N GLU A 358 26.61 41.67 -7.26
CA GLU A 358 26.90 43.02 -7.72
C GLU A 358 26.58 43.18 -9.22
N LEU A 359 27.04 42.24 -10.06
CA LEU A 359 26.77 42.26 -11.50
C LEU A 359 25.28 42.11 -11.84
N ALA A 360 24.50 41.44 -10.99
CA ALA A 360 23.06 41.26 -11.15
C ALA A 360 22.22 42.38 -10.53
N ASN A 361 22.80 43.54 -10.21
CA ASN A 361 22.13 44.69 -9.59
C ASN A 361 21.39 44.35 -8.28
N GLY A 362 22.00 43.52 -7.42
CA GLY A 362 21.47 43.23 -6.07
C GLY A 362 20.48 42.06 -6.00
N ASP A 363 20.37 41.26 -7.06
CA ASP A 363 19.54 40.05 -7.04
C ASP A 363 20.12 38.99 -6.09
N THR A 364 19.24 38.19 -5.45
CA THR A 364 19.68 37.23 -4.42
C THR A 364 20.44 36.04 -5.03
N LYS A 365 21.46 35.49 -4.33
CA LYS A 365 22.21 34.29 -4.75
C LYS A 365 21.33 33.14 -5.27
N PRO A 366 20.19 32.79 -4.63
CA PRO A 366 19.31 31.73 -5.14
C PRO A 366 18.68 32.05 -6.50
N LYS A 367 18.31 33.31 -6.78
CA LYS A 367 17.77 33.71 -8.09
C LYS A 367 18.82 33.59 -9.18
N ILE A 368 20.03 34.10 -8.93
CA ILE A 368 21.15 34.02 -9.87
C ILE A 368 21.48 32.56 -10.18
N ASN A 369 21.59 31.72 -9.15
CA ASN A 369 21.85 30.29 -9.30
C ASN A 369 20.77 29.58 -10.14
N ARG A 370 19.49 29.92 -9.96
CA ARG A 370 18.39 29.38 -10.79
C ARG A 370 18.52 29.80 -12.24
N THR A 371 18.82 31.07 -12.51
CA THR A 371 18.98 31.59 -13.87
C THR A 371 20.13 30.91 -14.59
N ILE A 372 21.30 30.77 -13.95
CA ILE A 372 22.45 30.11 -14.57
C ILE A 372 22.15 28.62 -14.81
N ASN A 373 21.54 27.91 -13.85
CA ASN A 373 21.15 26.51 -14.06
C ASN A 373 20.14 26.34 -15.21
N LYS A 374 19.24 27.31 -15.41
CA LYS A 374 18.32 27.32 -16.55
C LYS A 374 19.09 27.46 -17.87
N LEU A 375 20.00 28.43 -17.95
CA LEU A 375 20.86 28.63 -19.12
C LEU A 375 21.70 27.39 -19.44
N LEU A 376 22.27 26.73 -18.43
CA LEU A 376 23.02 25.48 -18.61
C LEU A 376 22.15 24.35 -19.16
N LYS A 377 20.92 24.20 -18.66
CA LYS A 377 19.97 23.19 -19.14
C LYS A 377 19.50 23.45 -20.56
N ASP A 378 19.20 24.71 -20.87
CA ASP A 378 18.75 25.10 -22.21
C ASP A 378 19.89 24.89 -23.22
N ALA A 379 21.12 25.32 -22.90
CA ALA A 379 22.30 25.08 -23.73
C ALA A 379 22.62 23.58 -23.91
N TYR A 380 22.46 22.77 -22.87
CA TYR A 380 22.61 21.32 -22.96
C TYR A 380 21.57 20.71 -23.89
N LYS A 381 20.29 21.07 -23.73
CA LYS A 381 19.23 20.62 -24.65
C LYS A 381 19.55 21.01 -26.08
N ASP A 382 19.87 22.27 -26.38
CA ASP A 382 20.16 22.69 -27.75
C ASP A 382 21.31 21.91 -28.38
N ARG A 383 22.33 21.57 -27.59
CA ARG A 383 23.49 20.81 -28.05
C ARG A 383 23.18 19.34 -28.36
N PHE A 384 22.25 18.72 -27.63
CA PHE A 384 21.98 17.28 -27.72
C PHE A 384 20.61 16.93 -28.34
N SER A 385 19.72 17.91 -28.52
CA SER A 385 18.43 17.75 -29.24
C SER A 385 18.60 17.89 -30.76
N ASN A 386 19.66 18.55 -31.23
CA ASN A 386 20.00 18.73 -32.65
C ASN A 386 20.85 17.57 -33.22
N LYS A 387 20.83 16.39 -32.60
CA LYS A 387 21.55 15.17 -33.04
C LYS A 387 20.63 14.02 -33.47
N THR A 388 19.39 14.33 -33.83
CA THR A 388 18.49 13.50 -34.64
C THR A 388 18.09 14.32 -35.84
#